data_AF-A0A832CVP4-F1
#
_entry.id   AF-A0A832CVP4-F1
#
_cell.length_a   1.000
_cell.length_b   1.000
_cell.length_c   1.000
_cell.angle_alpha   90.00
_cell.angle_beta   90.00
_cell.angle_gamma   90.00
#
_symmetry.space_group_name_H-M   'P 1'
#
loop_
_entity.id
_entity.type
_entity.pdbx_description
1 polymer ?
#
loop_
_entity_poly.entity_id
_entity_poly.type
_entity_poly.pdbx_seq_one_letter_code
_entity_poly.pdbx_strand_id
1 'polypeptide(L)'
;MSPWPPSGITAVDFVEVPWSGLVEMQTYVSQNQPVPEPARVEVVSPLVLTPSGPRWASPITGAFRLRNTGGEAITLAQVTVAARGPGCGDWSCDGVVDWPGLSNRTLQPGQELEYWGQKGLPLAGQYFAEPAYKDTNGVWHMGLEGGNRVVFVVGGGGTPAQHRVFLPLVLADVGDDGAETTPSP
;
A
#
# COMPACT_ATOMS: atom_id res chain seq x y z
N MET A 1 -52.96 -19.22 -13.69
CA MET A 1 -51.89 -19.54 -14.66
C MET A 1 -50.65 -18.80 -14.21
N SER A 2 -49.76 -19.49 -13.49
CA SER A 2 -48.48 -18.91 -13.07
C SER A 2 -47.55 -18.82 -14.29
N PRO A 3 -46.86 -17.70 -14.53
CA PRO A 3 -45.88 -17.63 -15.59
C PRO A 3 -44.71 -18.55 -15.23
N TRP A 4 -44.61 -19.64 -15.99
CA TRP A 4 -43.36 -20.35 -16.20
C TRP A 4 -42.40 -19.46 -17.01
N PRO A 5 -41.07 -19.56 -16.83
CA PRO A 5 -40.33 -20.46 -15.93
C PRO A 5 -39.86 -19.80 -14.61
N PRO A 6 -39.51 -20.60 -13.58
CA PRO A 6 -38.89 -20.11 -12.35
C PRO A 6 -37.51 -19.46 -12.60
N SER A 7 -37.17 -18.48 -11.77
CA SER A 7 -35.91 -17.74 -11.83
C SER A 7 -34.70 -18.69 -11.79
N GLY A 8 -33.82 -18.60 -12.79
CA GLY A 8 -32.55 -19.35 -12.84
C GLY A 8 -32.43 -20.39 -13.96
N ILE A 9 -33.49 -20.65 -14.73
CA ILE A 9 -33.39 -21.47 -15.95
C ILE A 9 -32.91 -20.59 -17.09
N THR A 10 -31.72 -20.89 -17.63
CA THR A 10 -31.12 -20.13 -18.75
C THR A 10 -31.25 -20.84 -20.09
N ALA A 11 -31.56 -22.15 -20.10
CA ALA A 11 -31.80 -22.93 -21.31
C ALA A 11 -32.73 -24.12 -21.01
N VAL A 12 -33.48 -24.53 -22.04
CA VAL A 12 -34.36 -25.70 -22.03
C VAL A 12 -34.03 -26.52 -23.26
N ASP A 13 -33.82 -27.82 -23.10
CA ASP A 13 -33.68 -28.77 -24.21
C ASP A 13 -34.81 -29.81 -24.17
N PHE A 14 -35.19 -30.30 -25.35
CA PHE A 14 -36.27 -31.27 -25.53
C PHE A 14 -35.68 -32.57 -26.06
N VAL A 15 -35.66 -33.60 -25.21
CA VAL A 15 -35.09 -34.90 -25.56
C VAL A 15 -36.23 -35.88 -25.84
N GLU A 16 -36.21 -36.51 -27.01
CA GLU A 16 -37.13 -37.61 -27.31
C GLU A 16 -36.73 -38.84 -26.51
N VAL A 17 -37.68 -39.38 -25.74
CA VAL A 17 -37.48 -40.63 -25.02
C VAL A 17 -37.67 -41.78 -26.01
N PRO A 18 -36.61 -42.54 -26.35
CA PRO A 18 -36.76 -43.62 -27.30
C PRO A 18 -37.82 -44.61 -26.79
N TRP A 19 -38.54 -45.26 -27.70
CA TRP A 19 -39.58 -46.27 -27.42
C TRP A 19 -40.92 -45.76 -26.88
N SER A 20 -41.04 -44.51 -26.40
CA SER A 20 -42.30 -43.98 -25.85
C SER A 20 -42.96 -42.90 -26.71
N GLY A 21 -42.20 -42.25 -27.61
CA GLY A 21 -42.69 -41.10 -28.38
C GLY A 21 -42.98 -39.85 -27.54
N LEU A 22 -42.58 -39.85 -26.26
CA LEU A 22 -42.70 -38.69 -25.38
C LEU A 22 -41.48 -37.78 -25.54
N VAL A 23 -41.73 -36.48 -25.39
CA VAL A 23 -40.70 -35.44 -25.34
C VAL A 23 -40.53 -35.01 -23.89
N GLU A 24 -39.36 -35.24 -23.31
CA GLU A 24 -39.02 -34.73 -21.98
C GLU A 24 -38.37 -33.35 -22.08
N MET A 25 -38.88 -32.41 -21.29
CA MET A 25 -38.26 -31.10 -21.09
C MET A 25 -37.14 -31.24 -20.05
N GLN A 26 -35.89 -31.12 -20.49
CA GLN A 26 -34.74 -31.07 -19.60
C GLN A 26 -34.34 -29.61 -19.38
N THR A 27 -34.42 -29.16 -18.14
CA THR A 27 -33.99 -27.81 -17.74
C THR A 27 -32.54 -27.87 -17.27
N TYR A 28 -31.67 -27.10 -17.92
CA TYR A 28 -30.27 -27.01 -17.54
C TYR A 28 -29.97 -25.63 -16.97
N VAL A 29 -29.26 -25.61 -15.84
CA VAL A 29 -28.54 -24.41 -15.41
C VAL A 29 -27.28 -24.36 -16.28
N SER A 30 -27.16 -23.37 -17.16
CA SER A 30 -26.01 -23.25 -18.06
C SER A 30 -24.70 -23.23 -17.24
N GLN A 31 -23.76 -24.11 -17.57
CA GLN A 31 -22.40 -24.10 -17.02
C GLN A 31 -21.50 -23.04 -17.67
N ASN A 32 -22.05 -22.08 -18.43
CA ASN A 32 -21.32 -20.87 -18.83
C ASN A 32 -21.07 -19.96 -17.60
N GLN A 33 -20.38 -20.47 -16.58
CA GLN A 33 -19.68 -19.56 -15.69
C GLN A 33 -18.65 -18.82 -16.54
N PRO A 34 -18.64 -17.46 -16.51
CA PRO A 34 -17.61 -16.71 -17.20
C PRO A 34 -16.25 -17.23 -16.72
N VAL A 35 -15.34 -17.50 -17.66
CA VAL A 35 -13.96 -17.88 -17.34
C VAL A 35 -13.42 -16.81 -16.38
N PRO A 36 -12.90 -17.21 -15.20
CA PRO A 36 -12.36 -16.24 -14.25
C PRO A 36 -11.34 -15.37 -14.96
N GLU A 37 -11.46 -14.05 -14.82
CA GLU A 37 -10.46 -13.15 -15.38
C GLU A 37 -9.09 -13.44 -14.76
N PRO A 38 -7.99 -13.37 -15.53
CA PRO A 38 -6.65 -13.55 -14.98
C PRO A 38 -6.42 -12.63 -13.78
N ALA A 39 -5.58 -13.07 -12.84
CA ALA A 39 -5.27 -12.26 -11.68
C ALA A 39 -4.69 -10.89 -12.07
N ARG A 40 -5.13 -9.85 -11.37
CA ARG A 40 -4.69 -8.45 -11.57
C ARG A 40 -4.45 -7.83 -10.21
N VAL A 41 -3.26 -7.28 -9.99
CA VAL A 41 -2.90 -6.66 -8.71
C VAL A 41 -2.88 -5.15 -8.87
N GLU A 42 -3.68 -4.47 -8.06
CA GLU A 42 -3.82 -3.01 -8.03
C GLU A 42 -3.51 -2.48 -6.64
N VAL A 43 -3.09 -1.22 -6.58
CA VAL A 43 -2.90 -0.48 -5.32
C VAL A 43 -4.21 0.23 -4.99
N VAL A 44 -4.85 -0.19 -3.90
CA VAL A 44 -6.13 0.37 -3.41
C VAL A 44 -5.95 1.40 -2.29
N SER A 45 -4.78 1.41 -1.65
CA SER A 45 -4.32 2.51 -0.81
C SER A 45 -2.90 2.88 -1.23
N PRO A 46 -2.67 4.12 -1.72
CA PRO A 46 -1.37 4.53 -2.24
C PRO A 46 -0.29 4.47 -1.15
N LEU A 47 0.97 4.44 -1.60
CA LEU A 47 2.14 4.49 -0.73
C LEU A 47 2.19 5.81 0.02
N VAL A 48 2.27 5.71 1.34
CA VAL A 48 2.59 6.81 2.25
C VAL A 48 3.92 6.51 2.95
N LEU A 49 4.80 7.50 2.96
CA LEU A 49 6.05 7.47 3.71
C LEU A 49 5.97 8.38 4.93
N THR A 50 6.35 7.86 6.10
CA THR A 50 6.37 8.61 7.36
C THR A 50 7.69 8.42 8.10
N PRO A 51 8.39 9.48 8.52
CA PRO A 51 8.04 10.90 8.36
C PRO A 51 8.27 11.41 6.91
N SER A 52 7.63 12.53 6.55
CA SER A 52 7.76 13.16 5.22
C SER A 52 9.11 13.87 5.00
N GLY A 53 9.83 14.19 6.08
CA GLY A 53 11.20 14.73 6.06
C GLY A 53 12.16 13.80 6.80
N PRO A 54 12.43 12.59 6.27
CA PRO A 54 13.24 11.61 6.98
C PRO A 54 14.70 12.04 7.08
N ARG A 55 15.35 11.62 8.17
CA ARG A 55 16.79 11.81 8.39
C ARG A 55 17.53 10.53 8.05
N TRP A 56 18.78 10.67 7.64
CA TRP A 56 19.66 9.52 7.38
C TRP A 56 19.70 8.56 8.58
N ALA A 57 19.76 7.27 8.30
CA ALA A 57 19.73 6.14 9.23
C ALA A 57 18.50 6.08 10.19
N SER A 58 17.57 7.04 10.12
CA SER A 58 16.37 7.05 10.94
C SER A 58 15.28 6.21 10.28
N PRO A 59 14.40 5.55 11.05
CA PRO A 59 13.37 4.70 10.48
C PRO A 59 12.36 5.50 9.67
N ILE A 60 12.12 5.05 8.44
CA ILE A 60 11.09 5.54 7.53
C ILE A 60 10.08 4.43 7.35
N THR A 61 8.83 4.70 7.71
CA THR A 61 7.71 3.78 7.55
C THR A 61 7.13 3.93 6.17
N GLY A 62 6.96 2.82 5.45
CA GLY A 62 6.19 2.75 4.22
C GLY A 62 4.97 1.86 4.42
N ALA A 63 3.81 2.35 4.00
CA ALA A 63 2.55 1.60 4.06
C ALA A 63 1.73 1.80 2.78
N PHE A 64 1.10 0.72 2.31
CA PHE A 64 0.17 0.70 1.18
C PHE A 64 -0.72 -0.54 1.26
N ARG A 65 -1.77 -0.60 0.43
CA ARG A 65 -2.61 -1.80 0.30
C ARG A 65 -2.72 -2.20 -1.16
N LEU A 66 -2.60 -3.51 -1.38
CA LEU A 66 -2.85 -4.15 -2.67
C LEU A 66 -4.19 -4.87 -2.64
N ARG A 67 -4.81 -5.01 -3.81
CA ARG A 67 -5.97 -5.86 -4.02
C ARG A 67 -5.77 -6.70 -5.28
N ASN A 68 -6.19 -7.96 -5.22
CA ASN A 68 -6.39 -8.72 -6.44
C ASN A 68 -7.78 -8.41 -7.01
N THR A 69 -7.83 -7.68 -8.12
CA THR A 69 -9.07 -7.30 -8.81
C THR A 69 -9.49 -8.30 -9.89
N GLY A 70 -8.63 -9.29 -10.19
CA GLY A 70 -8.93 -10.39 -11.11
C GLY A 70 -9.78 -11.50 -10.49
N GLY A 71 -10.16 -12.47 -11.33
CA GLY A 71 -10.97 -13.64 -10.99
C GLY A 71 -10.17 -14.88 -10.54
N GLU A 72 -8.86 -14.89 -10.74
CA GLU A 72 -7.95 -15.97 -10.31
C GLU A 72 -7.11 -15.56 -9.10
N ALA A 73 -6.70 -16.53 -8.27
CA ALA A 73 -5.77 -16.28 -7.17
C ALA A 73 -4.34 -16.02 -7.69
N ILE A 74 -3.57 -15.16 -7.01
CA ILE A 74 -2.17 -14.88 -7.33
C ILE A 74 -1.28 -15.03 -6.10
N THR A 75 -0.11 -15.65 -6.30
CA THR A 75 0.93 -15.69 -5.26
C THR A 75 2.01 -14.65 -5.57
N LEU A 76 2.20 -13.74 -4.62
CA LEU A 76 3.24 -12.72 -4.64
C LEU A 76 4.45 -13.29 -3.88
N ALA A 77 5.52 -13.60 -4.61
CA ALA A 77 6.75 -14.13 -4.01
C ALA A 77 7.37 -13.13 -3.03
N GLN A 78 7.28 -11.84 -3.35
CA GLN A 78 7.68 -10.75 -2.46
C GLN A 78 6.81 -9.52 -2.68
N VAL A 79 6.45 -8.81 -1.61
CA VAL A 79 5.79 -7.49 -1.66
C VAL A 79 6.61 -6.51 -0.86
N THR A 80 6.94 -5.35 -1.41
CA THR A 80 7.77 -4.35 -0.74
C THR A 80 7.50 -2.93 -1.24
N VAL A 81 8.10 -1.96 -0.55
CA VAL A 81 8.37 -0.63 -1.12
C VAL A 81 9.67 -0.74 -1.91
N ALA A 82 9.59 -0.74 -3.24
CA ALA A 82 10.76 -0.68 -4.10
C ALA A 82 11.25 0.77 -4.15
N ALA A 83 12.56 0.98 -4.00
CA ALA A 83 13.12 2.32 -3.92
C ALA A 83 14.50 2.43 -4.55
N ARG A 84 14.82 3.63 -5.06
CA ARG A 84 16.12 3.96 -5.64
C ARG A 84 16.68 5.26 -5.08
N GLY A 85 17.99 5.28 -4.91
CA GLY A 85 18.76 6.49 -4.62
C GLY A 85 19.96 6.27 -3.70
N PRO A 86 20.67 7.35 -3.31
CA PRO A 86 20.42 8.72 -3.76
C PRO A 86 20.94 8.94 -5.20
N GLY A 87 20.35 9.89 -5.94
CA GLY A 87 20.85 10.30 -7.27
C GLY A 87 20.41 9.44 -8.45
N CYS A 88 19.43 8.56 -8.25
CA CYS A 88 18.83 7.76 -9.32
C CYS A 88 17.65 8.51 -9.97
N GLY A 89 17.63 8.62 -11.30
CA GLY A 89 16.51 9.20 -12.06
C GLY A 89 15.38 8.21 -12.38
N ASP A 90 15.72 6.92 -12.50
CA ASP A 90 14.77 5.86 -12.86
C ASP A 90 15.18 4.48 -12.29
N TRP A 91 14.42 3.45 -12.64
CA TRP A 91 14.57 2.07 -12.15
C TRP A 91 15.81 1.34 -12.64
N SER A 92 16.46 1.81 -13.72
CA SER A 92 17.67 1.20 -14.29
C SER A 92 18.93 1.46 -13.45
N CYS A 93 18.83 2.36 -12.46
CA CYS A 93 19.91 2.69 -11.53
C CYS A 93 20.18 1.57 -10.52
N ASP A 94 21.46 1.35 -10.19
CA ASP A 94 21.92 0.33 -9.23
C ASP A 94 21.68 0.70 -7.76
N GLY A 95 21.17 1.90 -7.46
CA GLY A 95 20.93 2.40 -6.10
C GLY A 95 19.74 1.75 -5.38
N VAL A 96 19.65 0.42 -5.38
CA VAL A 96 18.54 -0.37 -4.81
C VAL A 96 18.50 -0.22 -3.29
N VAL A 97 17.41 0.31 -2.75
CA VAL A 97 17.22 0.53 -1.31
C VAL A 97 15.84 0.10 -0.81
N ASP A 98 15.29 -0.96 -1.38
CA ASP A 98 13.95 -1.49 -1.08
C ASP A 98 13.74 -1.80 0.41
N TRP A 99 12.50 -1.67 0.90
CA TRP A 99 12.16 -2.05 2.27
C TRP A 99 12.20 -3.58 2.45
N PRO A 100 12.20 -4.08 3.71
CA PRO A 100 11.97 -5.50 3.97
C PRO A 100 10.69 -6.00 3.27
N GLY A 101 10.79 -7.12 2.57
CA GLY A 101 9.65 -7.67 1.83
C GLY A 101 8.79 -8.61 2.66
N LEU A 102 7.49 -8.63 2.39
CA LEU A 102 6.60 -9.72 2.79
C LEU A 102 6.70 -10.84 1.76
N SER A 103 7.12 -12.02 2.17
CA SER A 103 7.29 -13.17 1.27
C SER A 103 6.04 -14.03 1.15
N ASN A 104 5.86 -14.67 0.00
CA ASN A 104 4.89 -15.74 -0.25
C ASN A 104 3.47 -15.41 0.21
N ARG A 105 2.92 -14.30 -0.28
CA ARG A 105 1.54 -13.87 0.02
C ARG A 105 0.62 -14.25 -1.13
N THR A 106 -0.35 -15.11 -0.88
CA THR A 106 -1.40 -15.41 -1.85
C THR A 106 -2.61 -14.51 -1.63
N LEU A 107 -3.07 -13.86 -2.70
CA LEU A 107 -4.29 -13.06 -2.75
C LEU A 107 -5.35 -13.81 -3.54
N GLN A 108 -6.45 -14.15 -2.87
CA GLN A 108 -7.67 -14.62 -3.53
C GLN A 108 -8.33 -13.49 -4.33
N PRO A 109 -9.23 -13.80 -5.28
CA PRO A 109 -10.04 -12.79 -5.97
C PRO A 109 -10.73 -11.85 -4.99
N GLY A 110 -10.57 -10.54 -5.21
CA GLY A 110 -11.11 -9.49 -4.35
C GLY A 110 -10.39 -9.30 -3.01
N GLN A 111 -9.44 -10.16 -2.64
CA GLN A 111 -8.72 -10.06 -1.37
C GLN A 111 -7.74 -8.89 -1.38
N GLU A 112 -7.62 -8.25 -0.24
CA GLU A 112 -6.63 -7.20 0.00
C GLU A 112 -5.46 -7.67 0.87
N LEU A 113 -4.29 -7.11 0.60
CA LEU A 113 -3.08 -7.27 1.38
C LEU A 113 -2.58 -5.90 1.83
N GLU A 114 -2.50 -5.70 3.13
CA GLU A 114 -1.79 -4.57 3.71
C GLU A 114 -0.29 -4.85 3.76
N TYR A 115 0.48 -3.89 3.27
CA TYR A 115 1.92 -3.83 3.48
C TYR A 115 2.22 -2.73 4.49
N TRP A 116 3.07 -3.06 5.47
CA TRP A 116 3.68 -2.13 6.39
C TRP A 116 5.12 -2.56 6.65
N GLY A 117 6.06 -1.63 6.54
CA GLY A 117 7.46 -1.90 6.79
C GLY A 117 8.24 -0.64 7.13
N GLN A 118 9.40 -0.83 7.77
CA GLN A 118 10.29 0.27 8.13
C GLN A 118 11.72 0.02 7.63
N LYS A 119 12.38 1.09 7.20
CA LYS A 119 13.79 1.06 6.80
C LYS A 119 14.45 2.39 7.08
N GLY A 120 15.69 2.36 7.58
CA GLY A 120 16.58 3.52 7.58
C GLY A 120 17.42 3.54 6.30
N LEU A 121 17.56 4.72 5.69
CA LEU A 121 18.37 4.91 4.49
C LEU A 121 19.76 5.46 4.87
N PRO A 122 20.86 4.88 4.34
CA PRO A 122 22.19 5.11 4.87
C PRO A 122 22.79 6.47 4.48
N LEU A 123 22.28 7.10 3.41
CA LEU A 123 22.82 8.32 2.85
C LEU A 123 21.74 9.41 2.80
N ALA A 124 22.18 10.66 2.90
CA ALA A 124 21.34 11.80 2.59
C ALA A 124 21.25 12.00 1.06
N GLY A 125 20.14 12.55 0.59
CA GLY A 125 19.94 12.83 -0.83
C GLY A 125 18.51 12.57 -1.29
N GLN A 126 18.29 12.68 -2.60
CA GLN A 126 16.99 12.47 -3.22
C GLN A 126 16.78 11.00 -3.61
N TYR A 127 15.62 10.48 -3.26
CA TYR A 127 15.17 9.11 -3.52
C TYR A 127 13.79 9.12 -4.19
N PHE A 128 13.42 8.01 -4.79
CA PHE A 128 12.03 7.72 -5.13
C PHE A 128 11.65 6.30 -4.72
N ALA A 129 10.36 6.08 -4.47
CA ALA A 129 9.81 4.78 -4.07
C ALA A 129 8.40 4.54 -4.63
N GLU A 130 8.06 3.27 -4.85
CA GLU A 130 6.73 2.81 -5.29
C GLU A 130 6.35 1.48 -4.59
N PRO A 131 5.05 1.18 -4.44
CA PRO A 131 4.60 -0.19 -4.20
C PRO A 131 5.09 -1.13 -5.30
N ALA A 132 5.63 -2.28 -4.93
CA ALA A 132 6.05 -3.29 -5.88
C ALA A 132 5.80 -4.70 -5.35
N TYR A 133 5.65 -5.65 -6.27
CA TYR A 133 5.71 -7.06 -5.94
C TYR A 133 6.54 -7.83 -6.96
N LYS A 134 7.08 -8.97 -6.51
CA LYS A 134 7.73 -9.97 -7.35
C LYS A 134 6.80 -11.15 -7.51
N ASP A 135 6.55 -11.59 -8.73
CA ASP A 135 5.77 -12.80 -8.98
C ASP A 135 6.60 -14.07 -8.74
N THR A 136 5.96 -15.23 -8.87
CA THR A 136 6.61 -16.54 -8.68
C THR A 136 7.59 -16.91 -9.80
N ASN A 137 7.52 -16.24 -10.95
CA ASN A 137 8.51 -16.38 -12.03
C ASN A 137 9.76 -15.52 -11.78
N GLY A 138 9.73 -14.71 -10.71
CA GLY A 138 10.83 -13.85 -10.33
C GLY A 138 10.84 -12.50 -11.03
N VAL A 139 9.75 -12.12 -11.70
CA VAL A 139 9.61 -10.82 -12.38
C VAL A 139 9.10 -9.78 -11.39
N TRP A 140 9.72 -8.60 -11.39
CA TRP A 140 9.28 -7.46 -10.61
C TRP A 140 8.21 -6.67 -11.36
N HIS A 141 7.10 -6.43 -10.69
CA HIS A 141 6.00 -5.59 -11.15
C HIS A 141 6.01 -4.28 -10.35
N MET A 142 6.26 -3.18 -11.06
CA MET A 142 6.32 -1.80 -10.56
C MET A 142 5.36 -0.93 -11.41
N GLY A 143 5.09 0.31 -11.01
CA GLY A 143 4.11 1.14 -11.72
C GLY A 143 2.71 0.53 -11.72
N LEU A 144 2.33 -0.09 -10.60
CA LEU A 144 1.03 -0.75 -10.44
C LEU A 144 -0.11 0.25 -10.62
N GLU A 145 -1.21 -0.20 -11.21
CA GLU A 145 -2.44 0.58 -11.34
C GLU A 145 -2.95 1.02 -9.95
N GLY A 146 -3.39 2.29 -9.84
CA GLY A 146 -3.72 2.94 -8.57
C GLY A 146 -2.51 3.32 -7.71
N GLY A 147 -1.29 2.95 -8.10
CA GLY A 147 -0.06 3.22 -7.38
C GLY A 147 0.47 4.63 -7.61
N ASN A 148 1.41 5.04 -6.75
CA ASN A 148 2.08 6.33 -6.82
C ASN A 148 3.59 6.18 -6.63
N ARG A 149 4.34 7.00 -7.38
CA ARG A 149 5.75 7.27 -7.11
C ARG A 149 5.85 8.37 -6.07
N VAL A 150 6.52 8.07 -4.97
CA VAL A 150 6.87 9.05 -3.93
C VAL A 150 8.32 9.48 -4.15
N VAL A 151 8.53 10.74 -4.50
CA VAL A 151 9.86 11.36 -4.51
C VAL A 151 10.08 12.08 -3.19
N PHE A 152 11.20 11.82 -2.52
CA PHE A 152 11.48 12.38 -1.20
C PHE A 152 12.98 12.63 -1.01
N VAL A 153 13.31 13.48 -0.03
CA VAL A 153 14.69 13.83 0.31
C VAL A 153 14.99 13.35 1.72
N VAL A 154 16.04 12.54 1.86
CA VAL A 154 16.61 12.18 3.16
C VAL A 154 17.58 13.27 3.57
N GLY A 155 17.26 13.96 4.65
CA GLY A 155 18.09 15.04 5.19
C GLY A 155 19.40 14.52 5.79
N GLY A 156 20.48 15.26 5.52
CA GLY A 156 21.72 15.13 6.27
C GLY A 156 21.53 15.52 7.74
N GLY A 157 22.32 14.93 8.63
CA GLY A 157 22.27 15.25 10.06
C GLY A 157 22.79 16.66 10.34
N GLY A 158 21.93 17.67 10.26
CA GLY A 158 22.01 18.79 11.21
C GLY A 158 21.64 18.27 12.59
N THR A 159 22.18 18.84 13.67
CA THR A 159 21.80 18.50 15.06
C THR A 159 20.28 18.28 15.17
N PRO A 160 19.81 17.28 15.94
CA PRO A 160 18.38 17.14 16.18
C PRO A 160 17.87 18.50 16.63
N ALA A 161 16.75 18.95 16.06
CA ALA A 161 16.09 20.14 16.54
C ALA A 161 15.87 19.93 18.04
N GLN A 162 16.69 20.60 18.86
CA GLN A 162 16.44 20.71 20.29
C GLN A 162 14.99 21.16 20.38
N HIS A 163 14.13 20.35 20.99
CA HIS A 163 12.80 20.81 21.36
C HIS A 163 13.03 22.05 22.22
N ARG A 164 12.87 23.24 21.64
CA ARG A 164 12.80 24.47 22.42
C ARG A 164 11.45 24.41 23.11
N VAL A 165 11.43 23.75 24.26
CA VAL A 165 10.36 23.93 25.24
C VAL A 165 10.46 25.39 25.65
N PHE A 166 9.55 26.22 25.14
CA PHE A 166 9.31 27.53 25.70
C PHE A 166 8.61 27.30 27.04
N LEU A 167 9.39 27.16 28.11
CA LEU A 167 8.87 27.39 29.45
C LEU A 167 8.42 28.85 29.50
N PRO A 168 7.14 29.16 29.84
CA PRO A 168 6.79 30.55 30.12
C PRO A 168 7.66 31.00 31.30
N LEU A 169 8.42 32.07 31.09
CA LEU A 169 9.12 32.76 32.17
C LEU A 169 8.04 33.35 33.08
N VAL A 170 7.71 32.63 34.15
CA VAL A 170 6.94 33.21 35.25
C VAL A 170 7.88 34.16 35.96
N LEU A 171 7.76 35.45 35.63
CA LEU A 171 8.39 36.51 36.39
C LEU A 171 7.67 36.53 37.75
N ALA A 172 8.28 35.91 38.77
CA ALA A 172 7.89 36.18 40.14
C ALA A 172 8.35 37.60 40.46
N ASP A 173 7.40 38.52 40.53
CA ASP A 173 7.62 39.86 41.06
C ASP A 173 8.06 39.71 42.52
N VAL A 174 9.34 39.96 42.79
CA VAL A 174 9.83 40.08 44.16
C VAL A 174 9.45 41.47 44.61
N GLY A 175 8.39 41.53 45.40
CA GLY A 175 7.88 42.75 46.00
C GLY A 175 8.97 43.54 46.73
N ASP A 176 8.91 44.84 46.48
CA ASP A 176 9.35 46.00 47.25
C ASP A 176 9.90 45.74 48.66
N ASP A 177 11.10 46.28 48.94
CA ASP A 177 11.45 46.82 50.25
C ASP A 177 12.37 48.03 50.04
N GLY A 178 11.78 49.23 50.01
CA GLY A 178 12.54 50.48 50.03
C GLY A 178 13.37 50.69 51.31
N ALA A 179 14.56 51.27 51.16
CA ALA A 179 15.16 52.13 52.18
C ALA A 179 16.23 53.05 51.57
N GLU A 180 15.89 54.33 51.59
CA GLU A 180 16.70 55.50 51.28
C GLU A 180 17.79 55.73 52.36
N THR A 181 19.04 55.95 51.97
CA THR A 181 19.98 56.75 52.77
C THR A 181 20.91 57.56 51.87
N THR A 182 20.80 58.88 52.02
CA THR A 182 21.51 60.00 51.40
C THR A 182 23.01 60.01 51.72
N PRO A 183 23.90 60.56 50.86
CA PRO A 183 25.26 60.90 51.26
C PRO A 183 25.43 62.42 51.46
N SER A 184 26.05 62.84 52.56
CA SER A 184 26.83 64.09 52.69
C SER A 184 27.53 64.18 54.05
N PRO A 185 28.57 65.02 54.21
CA PRO A 185 29.35 65.73 53.19
C PRO A 185 30.80 65.22 53.03
#